data_AF-A0AAW1V3P7-F1
#
_entry.id   AF-A0AAW1V3P7-F1
#
_cell.length_a   1.000
_cell.length_b   1.000
_cell.length_c   1.000
_cell.angle_alpha   90.00
_cell.angle_beta   90.00
_cell.angle_gamma   90.00
#
_symmetry.space_group_name_H-M   'P 1'
#
loop_
_entity.id
_entity.type
_entity.pdbx_description
1 polymer ?
#
loop_
_entity_poly.entity_id
_entity_poly.type
_entity_poly.pdbx_seq_one_letter_code
_entity_poly.pdbx_strand_id
1 'polypeptide(L)'
;MSYTYVSNKMFFLKLSIFVCCVILINAEEGCPYVKACLEETEGKVTSDDIKKIQSIRNEEEIDNVPTEVLCVLQCAHKKRGVLVGEKIDPKKLVADEKLMKRIKDREPFLECVEKIEFKECDDMKKYMKCMMKSLKHG
;
A
#
# COMPACT_ATOMS: atom_id res chain seq x y z
N MET A 1 -53.48 12.44 -10.24
CA MET A 1 -52.77 11.98 -11.45
C MET A 1 -51.41 12.65 -11.48
N SER A 2 -50.24 12.02 -11.62
CA SER A 2 -49.71 10.69 -11.32
C SER A 2 -48.19 10.88 -11.43
N TYR A 3 -47.44 10.26 -10.53
CA TYR A 3 -45.98 10.20 -10.46
C TYR A 3 -45.36 9.71 -11.78
N THR A 4 -44.12 10.12 -12.10
CA THR A 4 -42.98 9.19 -12.05
C THR A 4 -41.63 9.86 -12.33
N TYR A 5 -40.79 9.74 -11.31
CA TYR A 5 -39.34 9.80 -11.31
C TYR A 5 -38.80 8.52 -11.98
N VAL A 6 -37.88 8.64 -12.94
CA VAL A 6 -37.07 7.54 -13.47
C VAL A 6 -35.65 8.10 -13.48
N SER A 7 -34.83 7.91 -12.44
CA SER A 7 -34.09 6.69 -12.10
C SER A 7 -33.61 5.93 -13.34
N ASN A 8 -32.43 6.28 -13.84
CA ASN A 8 -31.54 5.24 -14.32
C ASN A 8 -30.14 5.36 -13.69
N LYS A 9 -29.89 4.34 -12.89
CA LYS A 9 -28.70 4.05 -12.10
C LYS A 9 -27.57 3.61 -13.03
N MET A 10 -26.35 3.89 -12.57
CA MET A 10 -25.18 2.99 -12.62
C MET A 10 -24.53 2.73 -13.99
N PHE A 11 -23.45 3.46 -14.25
CA PHE A 11 -22.21 2.83 -14.73
C PHE A 11 -20.96 3.63 -14.31
N PHE A 12 -20.84 3.95 -13.02
CA PHE A 12 -19.54 4.30 -12.44
C PHE A 12 -18.87 2.97 -12.08
N LEU A 13 -18.13 2.43 -13.03
CA LEU A 13 -17.28 1.26 -12.85
C LEU A 13 -16.46 1.45 -11.57
N LYS A 14 -16.80 0.65 -10.55
CA LYS A 14 -16.07 0.56 -9.28
C LYS A 14 -14.66 0.02 -9.57
N LEU A 15 -13.73 0.91 -9.87
CA LEU A 15 -12.30 0.61 -10.05
C LEU A 15 -11.43 1.27 -8.97
N SER A 16 -11.99 1.51 -7.78
CA SER A 16 -11.44 2.45 -6.78
C SER A 16 -11.21 1.83 -5.39
N ILE A 17 -10.97 0.51 -5.30
CA ILE A 17 -10.64 -0.21 -4.04
C ILE A 17 -9.34 -1.05 -4.21
N PHE A 18 -8.72 -1.02 -5.39
CA PHE A 18 -7.81 -2.10 -5.80
C PHE A 18 -6.37 -1.98 -5.26
N VAL A 19 -5.87 -0.78 -4.97
CA VAL A 19 -4.48 -0.58 -4.50
C VAL A 19 -4.40 -0.45 -2.96
N CYS A 20 -5.52 -0.08 -2.32
CA CYS A 20 -5.63 0.01 -0.86
C CYS A 20 -5.29 -1.31 -0.15
N CYS A 21 -5.76 -2.45 -0.66
CA CYS A 21 -5.55 -3.74 0.00
C CYS A 21 -4.16 -4.36 -0.21
N VAL A 22 -3.27 -3.74 -1.00
CA VAL A 22 -2.00 -4.38 -1.43
C VAL A 22 -0.77 -3.75 -0.79
N ILE A 23 -0.72 -2.41 -0.75
CA ILE A 23 0.35 -1.68 -0.04
C ILE A 23 0.10 -1.75 1.47
N LEU A 24 -1.17 -1.63 1.86
CA LEU A 24 -1.66 -1.90 3.21
C LEU A 24 -2.49 -3.17 3.15
N ILE A 25 -1.84 -4.30 3.42
CA ILE A 25 -2.54 -5.56 3.59
C ILE A 25 -3.68 -5.35 4.57
N ASN A 26 -4.89 -5.46 4.01
CA ASN A 26 -6.17 -5.38 4.68
C ASN A 26 -6.34 -4.12 5.56
N ALA A 27 -7.16 -3.16 5.12
CA ALA A 27 -7.57 -2.02 5.93
C ALA A 27 -8.24 -2.43 7.28
N GLU A 28 -8.56 -3.71 7.50
CA GLU A 28 -9.00 -4.22 8.81
C GLU A 28 -7.86 -4.72 9.72
N GLU A 29 -6.74 -5.24 9.19
CA GLU A 29 -5.64 -5.84 9.99
C GLU A 29 -4.34 -5.02 9.97
N GLY A 30 -4.07 -4.26 8.90
CA GLY A 30 -2.97 -3.30 8.83
C GLY A 30 -3.28 -1.96 9.51
N CYS A 31 -4.57 -1.63 9.67
CA CYS A 31 -5.04 -0.43 10.35
C CYS A 31 -4.52 -0.22 11.78
N PRO A 32 -4.43 -1.22 12.67
CA PRO A 32 -3.86 -0.98 14.01
C PRO A 32 -2.40 -0.52 13.97
N TYR A 33 -1.57 -1.09 13.06
CA TYR A 33 -0.16 -0.71 12.94
C TYR A 33 0.01 0.66 12.30
N VAL A 34 -0.75 0.95 11.23
CA VAL A 34 -0.74 2.28 10.60
C VAL A 34 -1.27 3.32 11.57
N LYS A 35 -2.36 3.04 12.30
CA LYS A 35 -2.93 3.95 13.31
C LYS A 35 -1.93 4.22 14.43
N ALA A 36 -1.28 3.19 14.95
CA ALA A 36 -0.23 3.36 15.96
C ALA A 36 0.94 4.21 15.43
N CYS A 37 1.38 3.98 14.18
CA CYS A 37 2.43 4.77 13.56
C CYS A 37 1.99 6.20 13.23
N LEU A 38 0.71 6.44 12.91
CA LEU A 38 0.15 7.78 12.72
C LEU A 38 0.13 8.55 14.05
N GLU A 39 -0.21 7.90 15.16
CA GLU A 39 -0.15 8.48 16.51
C GLU A 39 1.29 8.90 16.87
N GLU A 40 2.30 8.14 16.45
CA GLU A 40 3.72 8.49 16.61
C GLU A 40 4.16 9.70 15.75
N THR A 41 3.41 10.06 14.71
CA THR A 41 3.72 11.24 13.89
C THR A 41 3.19 12.57 14.44
N GLU A 42 2.58 12.58 15.64
CA GLU A 42 2.04 13.78 16.30
C GLU A 42 1.09 14.60 15.40
N GLY A 43 0.38 13.93 14.49
CA GLY A 43 -0.55 14.58 13.55
C GLY A 43 0.10 15.19 12.29
N LYS A 44 1.41 15.01 12.06
CA LYS A 44 2.07 15.41 10.80
C LYS A 44 1.57 14.63 9.59
N VAL A 45 1.14 13.39 9.79
CA VAL A 45 0.54 12.56 8.75
C VAL A 45 -0.88 12.23 9.13
N THR A 46 -1.82 12.43 8.20
CA THR A 46 -3.22 12.12 8.43
C THR A 46 -3.63 10.82 7.76
N SER A 47 -4.76 10.26 8.19
CA SER A 47 -5.36 9.11 7.51
C SER A 47 -5.70 9.38 6.04
N ASP A 48 -5.96 10.65 5.67
CA ASP A 48 -6.24 11.03 4.28
C ASP A 48 -4.97 11.03 3.43
N ASP A 49 -3.81 11.35 4.00
CA ASP A 49 -2.53 11.23 3.30
C ASP A 49 -2.18 9.78 3.00
N ILE A 50 -2.51 8.86 3.92
CA ILE A 50 -2.40 7.42 3.68
C ILE A 50 -3.36 6.96 2.58
N LYS A 51 -4.57 7.53 2.50
CA LYS A 51 -5.53 7.22 1.43
C LYS A 51 -5.04 7.69 0.06
N LYS A 52 -4.29 8.81 -0.03
CA LYS A 52 -3.73 9.27 -1.30
C LYS A 52 -2.79 8.24 -1.94
N ILE A 53 -2.07 7.46 -1.15
CA ILE A 53 -1.22 6.36 -1.63
C ILE A 53 -2.03 5.31 -2.41
N GLN A 54 -3.30 5.12 -2.04
CA GLN A 54 -4.19 4.15 -2.67
C GLN A 54 -4.64 4.58 -4.07
N SER A 55 -4.46 5.85 -4.42
CA SER A 55 -4.81 6.41 -5.72
C SER A 55 -3.65 6.39 -6.71
N ILE A 56 -2.44 6.02 -6.27
CA ILE A 56 -1.24 5.96 -7.11
C ILE A 56 -1.43 4.94 -8.22
N ARG A 57 -1.17 5.36 -9.46
CA ARG A 57 -1.32 4.54 -10.67
C ARG A 57 -0.02 4.36 -11.45
N ASN A 58 1.01 5.16 -11.18
CA ASN A 58 2.26 5.14 -11.91
C ASN A 58 3.49 5.46 -11.02
N GLU A 59 4.70 5.33 -11.57
CA GLU A 59 5.95 5.52 -10.81
C GLU A 59 6.19 6.99 -10.44
N GLU A 60 5.74 7.93 -11.28
CA GLU A 60 5.90 9.37 -11.04
C GLU A 60 5.08 9.81 -9.82
N GLU A 61 3.89 9.26 -9.64
CA GLU A 61 3.07 9.47 -8.44
C GLU A 61 3.72 8.92 -7.17
N ILE A 62 4.52 7.84 -7.26
CA ILE A 62 5.30 7.31 -6.12
C ILE A 62 6.38 8.30 -5.71
N ASP A 63 7.05 8.93 -6.66
CA ASP A 63 8.12 9.89 -6.38
C ASP A 63 7.61 11.16 -5.66
N ASN A 64 6.32 11.48 -5.86
CA ASN A 64 5.61 12.59 -5.20
C ASN A 64 5.06 12.26 -3.80
N VAL A 65 5.23 11.03 -3.30
CA VAL A 65 4.77 10.68 -1.95
C VAL A 65 5.65 11.37 -0.89
N PRO A 66 5.06 12.09 0.08
CA PRO A 66 5.81 12.72 1.16
C PRO A 66 6.61 11.72 1.98
N THR A 67 7.82 12.10 2.39
CA THR A 67 8.72 11.22 3.16
C THR A 67 8.10 10.83 4.51
N GLU A 68 7.32 11.71 5.13
CA GLU A 68 6.62 11.43 6.39
C GLU A 68 5.59 10.30 6.24
N VAL A 69 4.88 10.29 5.12
CA VAL A 69 3.92 9.23 4.77
C VAL A 69 4.67 7.90 4.58
N LEU A 70 5.83 7.94 3.93
CA LEU A 70 6.68 6.77 3.75
C LEU A 70 7.25 6.27 5.08
N CYS A 71 7.57 7.16 6.02
CA CYS A 71 7.98 6.77 7.36
C CYS A 71 6.86 6.02 8.11
N VAL A 72 5.61 6.45 7.97
CA VAL A 72 4.46 5.72 8.55
C VAL A 72 4.34 4.32 7.95
N LEU A 73 4.50 4.19 6.63
CA LEU A 73 4.49 2.87 5.98
C LEU A 73 5.65 1.99 6.46
N GLN A 74 6.87 2.53 6.52
CA GLN A 74 8.04 1.82 7.01
C GLN A 74 7.85 1.37 8.47
N CYS A 75 7.31 2.24 9.32
CA CYS A 75 6.96 1.92 10.70
C CYS A 75 5.93 0.78 10.78
N ALA A 76 4.89 0.80 9.96
CA ALA A 76 3.90 -0.26 9.92
C ALA A 76 4.52 -1.60 9.50
N HIS A 77 5.42 -1.61 8.51
CA HIS A 77 6.17 -2.80 8.11
C HIS A 77 7.08 -3.34 9.21
N LYS A 78 7.72 -2.46 10.00
CA LYS A 78 8.52 -2.84 11.18
C LYS A 78 7.65 -3.48 12.27
N LYS A 79 6.56 -2.83 12.67
CA LYS A 79 5.66 -3.35 13.72
C LYS A 79 5.00 -4.67 13.32
N ARG A 80 4.75 -4.86 12.03
CA ARG A 80 4.23 -6.12 11.49
C ARG A 80 5.29 -7.25 11.44
N GLY A 81 6.56 -6.91 11.62
CA GLY A 81 7.69 -7.84 11.49
C GLY A 81 7.99 -8.24 10.05
N VAL A 82 7.49 -7.48 9.07
CA VAL A 82 7.84 -7.66 7.65
C VAL A 82 9.18 -7.01 7.36
N LEU A 83 9.48 -5.87 7.99
CA LEU A 83 10.79 -5.22 7.95
C LEU A 83 11.53 -5.52 9.25
N VAL A 84 12.64 -6.26 9.17
CA VAL A 84 13.47 -6.64 10.31
C VAL A 84 14.86 -6.01 10.14
N GLY A 85 15.19 -5.06 11.02
CA GLY A 85 16.36 -4.20 10.82
C GLY A 85 16.17 -3.33 9.57
N GLU A 86 17.05 -3.52 8.59
CA GLU A 86 17.06 -2.78 7.32
C GLU A 86 16.60 -3.63 6.13
N LYS A 87 16.09 -4.85 6.35
CA LYS A 87 15.71 -5.77 5.26
C LYS A 87 14.31 -6.34 5.45
N ILE A 88 13.63 -6.57 4.33
CA ILE A 88 12.34 -7.26 4.32
C ILE A 88 12.57 -8.75 4.56
N ASP A 89 11.78 -9.35 5.44
CA ASP A 89 11.70 -10.80 5.61
C ASP A 89 10.78 -11.38 4.50
N PRO A 90 11.34 -12.03 3.47
CA PRO A 90 10.55 -12.59 2.37
C PRO A 90 9.58 -13.65 2.86
N LYS A 91 9.87 -14.38 3.95
CA LYS A 91 8.96 -15.38 4.50
C LYS A 91 7.70 -14.74 5.05
N LYS A 92 7.83 -13.60 5.74
CA LYS A 92 6.70 -12.82 6.26
C LYS A 92 5.89 -12.18 5.14
N LEU A 93 6.55 -11.79 4.06
CA LEU A 93 5.91 -11.25 2.86
C LEU A 93 5.10 -12.33 2.12
N VAL A 94 5.65 -13.54 1.96
CA VAL A 94 4.99 -14.67 1.29
C VAL A 94 3.87 -15.28 2.15
N ALA A 95 4.02 -15.24 3.48
CA ALA A 95 2.95 -15.64 4.41
C ALA A 95 1.69 -14.78 4.25
N ASP A 96 1.80 -13.61 3.62
CA ASP A 96 0.66 -12.81 3.23
C ASP A 96 -0.01 -13.32 1.95
N GLU A 97 -0.89 -14.30 2.12
CA GLU A 97 -1.63 -14.88 1.00
C GLU A 97 -2.45 -13.86 0.21
N LYS A 98 -2.91 -12.77 0.84
CA LYS A 98 -3.71 -11.72 0.18
C LYS A 98 -2.85 -10.87 -0.74
N LEU A 99 -1.66 -10.47 -0.28
CA LEU A 99 -0.64 -9.82 -1.10
C LEU A 99 -0.22 -10.73 -2.26
N MET A 100 0.16 -11.97 -1.95
CA MET A 100 0.66 -12.95 -2.92
C MET A 100 -0.35 -13.38 -3.98
N LYS A 101 -1.66 -13.20 -3.73
CA LYS A 101 -2.72 -13.41 -4.75
C LYS A 101 -2.73 -12.32 -5.83
N ARG A 102 -2.30 -11.10 -5.48
CA ARG A 102 -2.32 -9.91 -6.35
C ARG A 102 -1.01 -9.68 -7.09
N ILE A 103 0.08 -10.20 -6.55
CA ILE A 103 1.35 -10.28 -7.24
C ILE A 103 1.19 -11.26 -8.42
N LYS A 104 1.52 -10.80 -9.63
CA LYS A 104 1.51 -11.58 -10.87
C LYS A 104 2.58 -12.64 -10.83
N ASP A 105 3.82 -12.19 -10.61
CA ASP A 105 5.03 -13.01 -10.61
C ASP A 105 5.74 -12.82 -9.27
N ARG A 106 5.75 -13.87 -8.44
CA ARG A 106 6.24 -13.81 -7.05
C ARG A 106 7.76 -13.70 -6.99
N GLU A 107 8.47 -14.46 -7.81
CA GLU A 107 9.93 -14.46 -7.88
C GLU A 107 10.51 -13.08 -8.19
N PRO A 108 10.14 -12.38 -9.29
CA PRO A 108 10.70 -11.07 -9.58
C PRO A 108 10.30 -10.01 -8.54
N PHE A 109 9.14 -10.15 -7.90
CA PHE A 109 8.76 -9.30 -6.78
C PHE A 109 9.70 -9.50 -5.58
N LEU A 110 9.92 -10.76 -5.17
CA LEU A 110 10.79 -11.11 -4.04
C LEU A 110 12.23 -10.69 -4.30
N GLU A 111 12.78 -10.97 -5.48
CA GLU A 111 14.12 -10.53 -5.85
C GLU A 111 14.26 -9.00 -5.83
N CYS A 112 13.21 -8.27 -6.23
CA CYS A 112 13.23 -6.81 -6.21
C CYS A 112 13.26 -6.28 -4.78
N VAL A 113 12.45 -6.83 -3.87
CA VAL A 113 12.36 -6.35 -2.48
C VAL A 113 13.55 -6.80 -1.61
N GLU A 114 14.14 -7.96 -1.88
CA GLU A 114 15.32 -8.46 -1.15
C GLU A 114 16.57 -7.60 -1.40
N LYS A 115 16.63 -6.92 -2.55
CA LYS A 115 17.73 -6.00 -2.91
C LYS A 115 17.61 -4.62 -2.24
N ILE A 116 16.49 -4.33 -1.57
CA ILE A 116 16.27 -3.04 -0.92
C ILE A 116 16.82 -3.07 0.50
N GLU A 117 17.72 -2.13 0.80
CA GLU A 117 18.10 -1.79 2.17
C GLU A 117 17.31 -0.56 2.61
N PHE A 118 16.57 -0.67 3.72
CA PHE A 118 15.69 0.38 4.23
C PHE A 118 16.41 1.21 5.29
N LYS A 119 17.32 2.08 4.85
CA LYS A 119 18.09 2.98 5.72
C LYS A 119 17.29 4.25 6.00
N GLU A 120 16.57 4.72 4.99
CA GLU A 120 15.75 5.93 5.04
C GLU A 120 14.29 5.59 4.70
N CYS A 121 13.36 6.46 5.10
CA CYS A 121 11.95 6.27 4.76
C CYS A 121 11.71 6.31 3.25
N ASP A 122 12.49 7.09 2.50
CA ASP A 122 12.39 7.19 1.04
C ASP A 122 12.71 5.87 0.32
N ASP A 123 13.42 4.93 0.96
CA ASP A 123 13.62 3.58 0.41
C ASP A 123 12.29 2.82 0.22
N MET A 124 11.22 3.22 0.92
CA MET A 124 9.88 2.70 0.67
C MET A 124 9.37 2.99 -0.75
N LYS A 125 9.86 4.05 -1.42
CA LYS A 125 9.53 4.31 -2.83
C LYS A 125 10.01 3.15 -3.71
N LYS A 126 11.21 2.61 -3.44
CA LYS A 126 11.75 1.45 -4.18
C LYS A 126 10.84 0.24 -3.99
N TYR A 127 10.37 -0.01 -2.76
CA TYR A 127 9.46 -1.10 -2.46
C TYR A 127 8.12 -0.94 -3.16
N MET A 128 7.54 0.26 -3.16
CA MET A 128 6.30 0.58 -3.87
C MET A 128 6.46 0.38 -5.38
N LYS A 129 7.60 0.78 -5.96
CA LYS A 129 7.91 0.55 -7.38
C LYS A 129 8.04 -0.95 -7.70
N CYS A 130 8.72 -1.73 -6.85
CA CYS A 130 8.80 -3.18 -6.97
C CYS A 130 7.40 -3.82 -6.94
N MET A 131 6.55 -3.39 -6.00
CA MET A 131 5.19 -3.88 -5.89
C MET A 131 4.41 -3.56 -7.15
N MET A 132 4.41 -2.30 -7.60
CA MET A 132 3.62 -1.85 -8.75
C MET A 132 3.99 -2.59 -10.04
N LYS A 133 5.29 -2.82 -10.32
CA LYS A 133 5.75 -3.63 -11.46
C LYS A 133 5.28 -5.08 -11.41
N SER A 134 5.03 -5.57 -10.21
CA SER A 134 4.67 -6.97 -9.95
C SER A 134 3.17 -7.18 -9.74
N LEU A 135 2.34 -6.12 -9.74
CA LEU A 135 0.89 -6.24 -9.64
C LEU A 135 0.30 -6.79 -10.94
N LYS A 136 -0.73 -7.63 -10.82
CA LYS A 136 -1.56 -8.01 -11.96
C LYS A 136 -2.29 -6.76 -12.46
N HIS A 137 -1.95 -6.26 -13.66
CA HIS A 137 -2.76 -5.28 -14.36
C HIS A 137 -4.10 -5.95 -14.71
N GLY A 138 -5.19 -5.54 -14.06
CA GLY A 138 -6.53 -6.10 -14.23
C GLY A 138 -7.60 -5.11 -13.80
#